data_AF-A0A536LF60-F1
#
_entry.id   AF-A0A536LF60-F1
#
_cell.length_a   1.000
_cell.length_b   1.000
_cell.length_c   1.000
_cell.angle_alpha   90.00
_cell.angle_beta   90.00
_cell.angle_gamma   90.00
#
_symmetry.space_group_name_H-M   'P 1'
#
loop_
_entity.id
_entity.type
_entity.pdbx_description
1 polymer ?
#
loop_
_entity_poly.entity_id
_entity_poly.type
_entity_poly.pdbx_seq_one_letter_code
_entity_poly.pdbx_strand_id
1 'polypeptide(L)'
;MKTNDNLLKRRFVLAIDEVIPPAPWLENRVIDMVRRNSRPKRRTFGLAGLFVSRPSFRIAAQLMALLLVVAVIAAVLINAHLHTQTVPSRKGHPVPSVSPSAAQAEVPWNPPDSAFTPEYDRSPSWPPGGPVPDALTGAWQPQVHELKTGVLELGGYSFLIMIISGNVVVNGSEIDFIVDWCGIGRYRYTLTGDTLVLSKISSDCGLLYAGTYTRLPAGVMTNTGG
;
A
#
# COMPACT_ATOMS: atom_id res chain seq x y z
N MET A 1 -2.89 53.41 -7.47
CA MET A 1 -4.02 52.75 -6.77
C MET A 1 -3.51 51.47 -6.10
N LYS A 2 -3.23 51.48 -4.78
CA LYS A 2 -2.75 50.30 -4.00
C LYS A 2 -3.55 50.11 -2.69
N THR A 3 -4.65 50.84 -2.52
CA THR A 3 -5.39 50.96 -1.26
C THR A 3 -6.44 49.87 -1.02
N ASN A 4 -6.79 49.07 -2.02
CA ASN A 4 -7.85 48.05 -1.89
C ASN A 4 -7.40 46.75 -1.24
N ASP A 5 -6.14 46.30 -1.43
CA ASP A 5 -5.70 44.99 -0.93
C ASP A 5 -5.63 44.93 0.59
N ASN A 6 -5.22 46.03 1.24
CA ASN A 6 -5.15 46.09 2.70
C ASN A 6 -6.54 46.07 3.34
N LEU A 7 -7.54 46.67 2.68
CA LEU A 7 -8.91 46.69 3.16
C LEU A 7 -9.57 45.31 2.99
N LEU A 8 -9.26 44.61 1.89
CA LEU A 8 -9.73 43.26 1.63
C LEU A 8 -9.14 42.24 2.61
N LYS A 9 -7.82 42.32 2.87
CA LYS A 9 -7.16 41.50 3.90
C LYS A 9 -7.77 41.74 5.28
N ARG A 10 -8.03 42.99 5.64
CA ARG A 10 -8.63 43.32 6.95
C ARG A 10 -10.03 42.76 7.10
N ARG A 11 -10.86 42.81 6.04
CA ARG A 11 -12.21 42.23 6.06
C ARG A 11 -12.20 40.70 6.10
N PHE A 12 -11.26 40.08 5.40
CA PHE A 12 -11.11 38.62 5.41
C PHE A 12 -10.71 38.09 6.80
N VAL A 13 -9.77 38.76 7.49
CA VAL A 13 -9.38 38.38 8.85
C VAL A 13 -10.54 38.52 9.83
N LEU A 14 -11.30 39.61 9.75
CA LEU A 14 -12.50 39.82 10.59
C LEU A 14 -13.58 38.76 10.34
N ALA A 15 -13.80 38.37 9.07
CA ALA A 15 -14.77 37.33 8.75
C ALA A 15 -14.34 35.93 9.24
N ILE A 16 -13.04 35.64 9.29
CA ILE A 16 -12.54 34.37 9.84
C ILE A 16 -12.72 34.32 11.37
N ASP A 17 -12.42 35.42 12.06
CA ASP A 17 -12.59 35.51 13.53
C ASP A 17 -14.05 35.40 13.96
N GLU A 18 -15.01 35.79 13.10
CA GLU A 18 -16.44 35.70 13.40
C GLU A 18 -17.00 34.27 13.20
N VAL A 19 -16.43 33.50 12.27
CA VAL A 19 -16.90 32.14 11.95
C VAL A 19 -16.27 31.08 12.86
N ILE A 20 -15.06 31.32 13.37
CA ILE A 20 -14.36 30.35 14.21
C ILE A 20 -14.54 30.78 15.66
N PRO A 21 -15.40 30.10 16.45
CA PRO A 21 -15.50 30.41 17.88
C PRO A 21 -14.11 30.23 18.51
N PRO A 22 -13.70 31.12 19.43
CA PRO A 22 -12.43 30.97 20.12
C PRO A 22 -12.38 29.57 20.71
N ALA A 23 -11.42 28.77 20.25
CA ALA A 23 -11.24 27.37 20.61
C ALA A 23 -10.05 27.25 21.58
N PRO A 24 -10.21 27.65 22.86
CA PRO A 24 -9.12 27.60 23.84
C PRO A 24 -8.59 26.16 24.06
N TRP A 25 -9.41 25.16 23.73
CA TRP A 25 -8.99 23.75 23.73
C TRP A 25 -7.94 23.43 22.65
N LEU A 26 -7.92 24.17 21.55
CA LEU A 26 -6.97 24.00 20.45
C LEU A 26 -5.61 24.60 20.82
N GLU A 27 -5.59 25.76 21.47
CA GLU A 27 -4.36 26.39 22.00
C GLU A 27 -3.65 25.48 22.99
N ASN A 28 -4.39 24.91 23.94
CA ASN A 28 -3.83 23.97 24.92
C ASN A 28 -3.22 22.72 24.26
N ARG A 29 -3.85 22.20 23.20
CA ARG A 29 -3.31 21.04 22.44
C ARG A 29 -2.04 21.39 21.67
N VAL A 30 -1.98 22.56 21.03
CA VAL A 30 -0.79 23.01 20.29
C VAL A 30 0.37 23.24 21.25
N ILE A 31 0.13 23.88 22.40
CA ILE A 31 1.14 24.09 23.45
C ILE A 31 1.68 22.76 23.98
N ASP A 32 0.80 21.78 24.25
CA ASP A 32 1.21 20.46 24.73
C ASP A 32 2.01 19.66 23.69
N MET A 33 1.66 19.80 22.41
CA MET A 33 2.35 19.12 21.31
C MET A 33 3.74 19.72 21.08
N VAL A 34 3.87 21.04 21.11
CA VAL A 34 5.16 21.73 21.06
C VAL A 34 6.03 21.34 22.26
N ARG A 35 5.47 21.36 23.48
CA ARG A 35 6.22 20.99 24.70
C ARG A 35 6.69 19.54 24.69
N ARG A 36 5.95 18.61 24.07
CA ARG A 36 6.37 17.20 23.91
C ARG A 36 7.52 17.05 22.92
N ASN A 37 7.51 17.78 21.80
CA ASN A 37 8.59 17.73 20.81
C ASN A 37 9.85 18.49 21.26
N SER A 38 9.71 19.49 22.13
CA SER A 38 10.86 20.28 22.62
C SER A 38 11.60 19.67 23.81
N ARG A 39 11.38 18.39 24.17
CA ARG A 39 12.24 17.72 25.15
C ARG A 39 13.48 17.15 24.44
N PRO A 40 14.64 17.82 24.48
CA PRO A 40 15.88 17.22 24.02
C PRO A 40 16.14 15.97 24.85
N LYS A 41 16.20 14.81 24.20
CA LYS A 41 16.83 13.61 24.78
C LYS A 41 18.27 14.00 25.14
N ARG A 42 18.51 14.37 26.39
CA ARG A 42 19.85 14.41 27.01
C ARG A 42 20.38 12.97 27.00
N ARG A 43 20.93 12.55 25.87
CA ARG A 43 21.98 11.53 25.86
C ARG A 43 23.23 12.23 26.36
N THR A 44 23.57 11.95 27.60
CA THR A 44 24.88 12.25 28.20
C THR A 44 25.96 11.57 27.36
N PHE A 45 26.51 12.30 26.38
CA PHE A 45 27.77 11.97 25.74
C PHE A 45 28.89 12.34 26.71
N GLY A 46 29.25 11.40 27.59
CA GLY A 46 30.51 11.44 28.32
C GLY A 46 31.65 11.03 27.38
N LEU A 47 32.42 12.00 26.90
CA LEU A 47 33.68 11.83 26.14
C LEU A 47 34.85 11.38 27.05
N ALA A 48 34.64 10.36 27.88
CA ALA A 48 35.68 9.84 28.79
C ALA A 48 35.78 8.30 28.79
N GLY A 49 35.42 7.66 27.67
CA GLY A 49 35.45 6.19 27.55
C GLY A 49 35.86 5.66 26.18
N LEU A 50 36.59 6.45 25.39
CA LEU A 50 37.31 5.93 24.24
C LEU A 50 38.53 5.17 24.78
N PHE A 51 38.79 3.97 24.25
CA PHE A 51 39.81 2.99 24.67
C PHE A 51 39.36 1.89 25.65
N VAL A 52 38.35 1.10 25.27
CA VAL A 52 38.42 -0.36 25.47
C VAL A 52 38.09 -1.03 24.14
N SER A 53 39.16 -1.47 23.47
CA SER A 53 39.13 -2.20 22.20
C SER A 53 38.46 -3.57 22.42
N ARG A 54 37.25 -3.76 21.89
CA ARG A 54 36.58 -5.06 21.83
C ARG A 54 36.83 -5.72 20.46
N PRO A 55 37.36 -6.95 20.39
CA PRO A 55 37.84 -7.57 19.15
C PRO A 55 36.72 -8.03 18.18
N SER A 56 35.44 -7.85 18.51
CA SER A 56 34.30 -8.37 17.74
C SER A 56 33.91 -7.55 16.49
N PHE A 57 34.48 -6.36 16.28
CA PHE A 57 34.11 -5.52 15.13
C PHE A 57 34.90 -5.80 13.84
N ARG A 58 35.99 -6.57 13.89
CA ARG A 58 36.79 -6.88 12.68
C ARG A 58 36.07 -7.86 11.75
N ILE A 59 35.26 -8.76 12.28
CA ILE A 59 34.53 -9.78 11.50
C ILE A 59 33.34 -9.15 10.76
N ALA A 60 32.62 -8.22 11.40
CA ALA A 60 31.48 -7.53 10.79
C ALA A 60 31.88 -6.63 9.59
N ALA A 61 33.02 -5.96 9.69
CA ALA A 61 33.53 -5.14 8.59
C ALA A 61 33.95 -5.98 7.37
N GLN A 62 34.52 -7.17 7.59
CA GLN A 62 34.91 -8.08 6.51
C GLN A 62 33.70 -8.69 5.81
N LEU A 63 32.63 -9.02 6.54
CA LEU A 63 31.38 -9.52 5.95
C LEU A 63 30.67 -8.47 5.10
N MET A 64 30.67 -7.20 5.52
CA MET A 64 30.08 -6.11 4.73
C MET A 64 30.83 -5.86 3.42
N ALA A 65 32.17 -5.96 3.43
CA ALA A 65 32.97 -5.84 2.21
C ALA A 65 32.69 -7.00 1.24
N LEU A 66 32.53 -8.23 1.73
CA LEU A 66 32.16 -9.38 0.90
C LEU A 66 30.77 -9.22 0.27
N LEU A 67 29.78 -8.75 1.05
CA LEU A 67 28.42 -8.52 0.55
C LEU A 67 28.38 -7.46 -0.56
N LEU A 68 29.18 -6.40 -0.45
CA LEU A 68 29.29 -5.38 -1.50
C LEU A 68 29.89 -5.95 -2.79
N VAL A 69 30.91 -6.80 -2.70
CA VAL A 69 31.51 -7.45 -3.90
C VAL A 69 30.50 -8.38 -4.57
N VAL A 70 29.74 -9.18 -3.80
CA VAL A 70 28.70 -10.07 -4.35
C VAL A 70 27.58 -9.27 -5.03
N ALA A 71 27.14 -8.15 -4.43
CA ALA A 71 26.11 -7.30 -5.02
C ALA A 71 26.55 -6.68 -6.37
N VAL A 72 27.81 -6.26 -6.48
CA VAL A 72 28.36 -5.71 -7.73
C VAL A 72 28.43 -6.79 -8.82
N ILE A 73 28.85 -8.01 -8.48
CA ILE A 73 28.91 -9.13 -9.44
C ILE A 73 27.50 -9.49 -9.94
N ALA A 74 26.50 -9.53 -9.05
CA ALA A 74 25.10 -9.80 -9.43
C ALA A 74 24.54 -8.72 -10.37
N ALA A 75 24.82 -7.45 -10.10
CA ALA A 75 24.39 -6.34 -10.98
C ALA A 75 25.03 -6.40 -12.37
N VAL A 76 26.31 -6.79 -12.47
CA VAL A 76 27.00 -6.96 -13.76
C VAL A 76 26.43 -8.15 -14.55
N LEU A 77 26.14 -9.28 -13.89
CA LEU A 77 25.54 -10.44 -14.55
C LEU A 77 24.13 -10.17 -15.08
N ILE A 78 23.30 -9.43 -14.33
CA ILE A 78 21.97 -9.02 -14.78
C ILE A 78 22.06 -8.09 -15.99
N ASN A 79 23.00 -7.14 -15.99
CA ASN A 79 23.22 -6.24 -17.12
C ASN A 79 23.80 -6.95 -18.36
N ALA A 80 24.64 -7.98 -18.17
CA ALA A 80 25.16 -8.79 -19.29
C ALA A 80 24.05 -9.66 -19.93
N HIS A 81 23.07 -10.10 -19.15
CA HIS A 81 21.95 -10.91 -19.66
C HIS A 81 20.97 -10.11 -20.51
N LEU A 82 20.92 -8.78 -20.34
CA LEU A 82 20.05 -7.89 -21.12
C LEU A 82 20.57 -7.53 -22.52
N HIS A 83 21.78 -7.98 -22.92
CA HIS A 83 22.38 -7.62 -24.22
C HIS A 83 22.62 -8.80 -25.17
N THR A 84 22.06 -9.99 -24.90
CA THR A 84 22.28 -11.20 -25.73
C THR A 84 21.01 -11.90 -26.22
N GLN A 85 19.96 -11.15 -26.56
CA GLN A 85 18.88 -11.68 -27.40
C GLN A 85 18.59 -10.78 -28.60
N THR A 86 19.43 -10.91 -29.63
CA THR A 86 19.10 -10.54 -31.02
C THR A 86 19.05 -11.83 -31.84
N VAL A 87 17.84 -12.36 -32.03
CA VAL A 87 17.55 -13.43 -33.00
C VAL A 87 17.23 -12.77 -34.35
N PRO A 88 17.71 -13.31 -35.50
CA PRO A 88 17.77 -12.57 -36.75
C PRO A 88 16.46 -12.53 -37.55
N SER A 89 16.32 -11.42 -38.29
CA SER A 89 15.31 -11.08 -39.30
C SER A 89 14.87 -12.21 -40.22
N ARG A 90 13.55 -12.38 -40.35
CA ARG A 90 12.90 -13.02 -41.52
C ARG A 90 12.23 -11.93 -42.37
N LYS A 91 12.73 -11.76 -43.61
CA LYS A 91 12.16 -10.90 -44.66
C LYS A 91 10.81 -11.46 -45.14
N GLY A 92 9.81 -10.58 -45.37
CA GLY A 92 8.74 -10.87 -46.32
C GLY A 92 7.41 -10.12 -46.17
N HIS A 93 7.27 -9.04 -46.96
CA HIS A 93 6.04 -8.47 -47.56
C HIS A 93 5.11 -7.50 -46.78
N PRO A 94 4.49 -6.52 -47.49
CA PRO A 94 4.03 -5.24 -46.93
C PRO A 94 2.51 -4.98 -46.98
N VAL A 95 2.10 -3.82 -46.39
CA VAL A 95 0.90 -2.97 -46.65
C VAL A 95 -0.35 -3.21 -45.74
N PRO A 96 -1.15 -2.18 -45.32
CA PRO A 96 -0.87 -0.80 -44.93
C PRO A 96 -1.45 -0.36 -43.55
N SER A 97 -0.88 0.72 -43.03
CA SER A 97 -1.42 1.80 -42.17
C SER A 97 -2.87 1.73 -41.63
N VAL A 98 -3.00 1.71 -40.29
CA VAL A 98 -4.05 2.45 -39.55
C VAL A 98 -3.40 3.13 -38.33
N SER A 99 -3.78 4.40 -38.12
CA SER A 99 -3.28 5.38 -37.14
C SER A 99 -3.53 5.04 -35.65
N PRO A 100 -2.93 5.78 -34.69
CA PRO A 100 -2.73 5.32 -33.31
C PRO A 100 -3.95 5.58 -32.41
N SER A 101 -4.32 4.58 -31.61
CA SER A 101 -5.21 4.77 -30.45
C SER A 101 -4.40 4.67 -29.16
N ALA A 102 -4.73 5.54 -28.22
CA ALA A 102 -3.91 5.92 -27.07
C ALA A 102 -3.56 4.76 -26.13
N ALA A 103 -2.39 4.91 -25.51
CA ALA A 103 -1.83 4.06 -24.50
C ALA A 103 -2.78 3.88 -23.30
N GLN A 104 -3.34 2.69 -23.16
CA GLN A 104 -3.36 1.97 -21.90
C GLN A 104 -2.73 0.62 -22.20
N ALA A 105 -1.49 0.44 -21.75
CA ALA A 105 -0.89 -0.88 -21.68
C ALA A 105 -1.70 -1.66 -20.63
N GLU A 106 -2.73 -2.34 -21.09
CA GLU A 106 -3.44 -3.35 -20.34
C GLU A 106 -2.42 -4.45 -20.05
N VAL A 107 -1.90 -4.44 -18.82
CA VAL A 107 -0.91 -5.43 -18.40
C VAL A 107 -1.59 -6.81 -18.45
N PRO A 108 -1.00 -7.80 -19.13
CA PRO A 108 -1.53 -9.16 -19.16
C PRO A 108 -1.71 -9.66 -17.73
N TRP A 109 -2.96 -9.84 -17.34
CA TRP A 109 -3.39 -10.47 -16.11
C TRP A 109 -2.83 -11.90 -16.07
N ASN A 110 -2.00 -12.20 -15.08
CA ASN A 110 -1.75 -13.59 -14.70
C ASN A 110 -2.65 -13.88 -13.49
N PRO A 111 -3.74 -14.65 -13.65
CA PRO A 111 -4.47 -15.14 -12.50
C PRO A 111 -3.52 -15.94 -11.61
N PRO A 112 -3.75 -15.98 -10.29
CA PRO A 112 -3.30 -17.15 -9.54
C PRO A 112 -3.93 -18.40 -10.19
N ASP A 113 -3.15 -19.45 -10.44
CA ASP A 113 -3.63 -20.73 -11.02
C ASP A 113 -4.73 -21.42 -10.17
N SER A 114 -5.10 -20.83 -9.03
CA SER A 114 -6.10 -21.33 -8.09
C SER A 114 -7.31 -20.40 -8.09
N ALA A 115 -8.46 -20.91 -8.53
CA ALA A 115 -9.73 -20.21 -8.37
C ALA A 115 -10.01 -19.95 -6.88
N PHE A 116 -10.25 -18.70 -6.51
CA PHE A 116 -10.67 -18.36 -5.15
C PHE A 116 -12.03 -19.01 -4.86
N THR A 117 -12.09 -19.77 -3.78
CA THR A 117 -13.34 -20.31 -3.25
C THR A 117 -13.63 -19.61 -1.93
N PRO A 118 -14.70 -18.79 -1.84
CA PRO A 118 -15.08 -18.15 -0.59
C PRO A 118 -15.33 -19.18 0.51
N GLU A 119 -14.78 -18.93 1.69
CA GLU A 119 -14.99 -19.79 2.86
C GLU A 119 -16.13 -19.20 3.71
N TYR A 120 -17.12 -20.04 4.03
CA TYR A 120 -18.27 -19.67 4.86
C TYR A 120 -18.11 -20.12 6.31
N ASP A 121 -17.15 -21.01 6.57
CA ASP A 121 -16.83 -21.45 7.91
C ASP A 121 -15.82 -20.50 8.53
N ARG A 122 -16.00 -20.25 9.82
CA ARG A 122 -15.28 -19.22 10.55
C ARG A 122 -14.53 -19.84 11.71
N SER A 123 -13.26 -19.49 11.87
CA SER A 123 -12.49 -19.92 13.02
C SER A 123 -13.08 -19.36 14.33
N PRO A 124 -13.22 -20.17 15.39
CA PRO A 124 -13.67 -19.72 16.71
C PRO A 124 -12.76 -18.66 17.33
N SER A 125 -11.49 -18.56 16.91
CA SER A 125 -10.51 -17.64 17.48
C SER A 125 -10.57 -16.21 16.93
N TRP A 126 -11.32 -15.97 15.85
CA TRP A 126 -11.39 -14.63 15.24
C TRP A 126 -12.40 -13.71 15.94
N PRO A 127 -12.33 -12.38 15.75
CA PRO A 127 -13.26 -11.40 16.34
C PRO A 127 -14.65 -11.43 15.70
N PRO A 128 -15.77 -11.26 16.45
CA PRO A 128 -17.14 -11.70 16.11
C PRO A 128 -17.86 -10.99 14.94
N GLY A 129 -17.18 -10.29 14.03
CA GLY A 129 -17.85 -9.58 12.92
C GLY A 129 -18.58 -10.48 11.92
N GLY A 130 -19.32 -9.83 11.03
CA GLY A 130 -20.23 -10.47 10.08
C GLY A 130 -19.53 -10.93 8.79
N PRO A 131 -20.26 -11.68 7.93
CA PRO A 131 -19.77 -12.04 6.61
C PRO A 131 -19.53 -10.77 5.78
N VAL A 132 -18.68 -10.91 4.75
CA VAL A 132 -18.49 -9.88 3.74
C VAL A 132 -19.85 -9.53 3.11
N PRO A 133 -20.30 -8.26 3.19
CA PRO A 133 -21.54 -7.84 2.55
C PRO A 133 -21.51 -8.08 1.04
N ASP A 134 -22.64 -8.41 0.43
CA ASP A 134 -22.73 -8.65 -1.03
C ASP A 134 -22.15 -7.50 -1.87
N ALA A 135 -22.33 -6.27 -1.39
CA ALA A 135 -21.80 -5.07 -2.02
C ALA A 135 -20.26 -4.95 -1.97
N LEU A 136 -19.59 -5.72 -1.11
CA LEU A 136 -18.13 -5.87 -1.06
C LEU A 136 -17.64 -7.16 -1.73
N THR A 137 -18.50 -8.19 -1.84
CA THR A 137 -18.14 -9.47 -2.47
C THR A 137 -17.77 -9.29 -3.93
N GLY A 138 -16.67 -9.93 -4.34
CA GLY A 138 -16.18 -9.95 -5.72
C GLY A 138 -14.67 -9.68 -5.82
N ALA A 139 -14.22 -9.49 -7.06
CA ALA A 139 -12.83 -9.21 -7.41
C ALA A 139 -12.61 -7.71 -7.61
N TRP A 140 -11.52 -7.19 -7.06
CA TRP A 140 -11.20 -5.78 -6.98
C TRP A 140 -9.79 -5.51 -7.50
N GLN A 141 -9.69 -4.75 -8.58
CA GLN A 141 -8.42 -4.38 -9.23
C GLN A 141 -7.90 -3.05 -8.65
N PRO A 142 -6.68 -2.98 -8.10
CA PRO A 142 -6.11 -1.71 -7.65
C PRO A 142 -5.87 -0.74 -8.81
N GLN A 143 -6.23 0.53 -8.62
CA GLN A 143 -6.04 1.58 -9.63
C GLN A 143 -4.57 2.01 -9.77
N VAL A 144 -3.80 1.98 -8.68
CA VAL A 144 -2.39 2.41 -8.68
C VAL A 144 -1.49 1.18 -8.72
N HIS A 145 -0.75 1.04 -9.82
CA HIS A 145 0.17 -0.08 -10.07
C HIS A 145 1.32 -0.19 -9.06
N GLU A 146 1.65 0.88 -8.34
CA GLU A 146 2.80 0.93 -7.42
C GLU A 146 2.64 -0.02 -6.23
N LEU A 147 1.42 -0.39 -5.86
CA LEU A 147 1.20 -1.26 -4.71
C LEU A 147 1.63 -2.71 -4.97
N LYS A 148 1.90 -3.12 -6.22
CA LYS A 148 2.13 -4.53 -6.62
C LYS A 148 1.13 -5.51 -6.00
N THR A 149 0.00 -5.01 -5.54
CA THR A 149 -1.08 -5.81 -4.99
C THR A 149 -1.80 -6.41 -6.18
N GLY A 150 -1.92 -7.73 -6.20
CA GLY A 150 -2.77 -8.41 -7.19
C GLY A 150 -4.24 -8.01 -7.03
N VAL A 151 -5.09 -8.68 -7.80
CA VAL A 151 -6.55 -8.61 -7.62
C VAL A 151 -6.88 -9.03 -6.19
N LEU A 152 -7.65 -8.20 -5.49
CA LEU A 152 -8.20 -8.50 -4.18
C LEU A 152 -9.56 -9.16 -4.38
N GLU A 153 -9.69 -10.41 -3.95
CA GLU A 153 -10.95 -11.14 -3.96
C GLU A 153 -11.52 -11.22 -2.55
N LEU A 154 -12.79 -10.87 -2.39
CA LEU A 154 -13.52 -10.87 -1.12
C LEU A 154 -14.78 -11.72 -1.25
N GLY A 155 -15.05 -12.58 -0.26
CA GLY A 155 -16.32 -13.32 -0.20
C GLY A 155 -16.44 -14.18 1.04
N GLY A 156 -17.68 -14.47 1.47
CA GLY A 156 -17.93 -15.25 2.68
C GLY A 156 -17.29 -14.59 3.90
N TYR A 157 -16.30 -15.24 4.49
CA TYR A 157 -15.43 -14.69 5.55
C TYR A 157 -13.96 -14.62 5.13
N SER A 158 -13.64 -14.84 3.85
CA SER A 158 -12.27 -14.95 3.38
C SER A 158 -11.89 -13.91 2.33
N PHE A 159 -10.58 -13.76 2.13
CA PHE A 159 -10.02 -13.01 1.02
C PHE A 159 -8.87 -13.77 0.38
N LEU A 160 -8.57 -13.39 -0.86
CA LEU A 160 -7.35 -13.75 -1.57
C LEU A 160 -6.78 -12.52 -2.24
N ILE A 161 -5.47 -12.35 -2.14
CA ILE A 161 -4.72 -11.35 -2.91
C ILE A 161 -3.36 -11.91 -3.28
N MET A 162 -3.11 -12.05 -4.59
CA MET A 162 -1.95 -12.78 -5.13
C MET A 162 -1.89 -14.23 -4.61
N ILE A 163 -1.03 -14.50 -3.63
CA ILE A 163 -0.81 -15.80 -2.98
C ILE A 163 -1.13 -15.76 -1.49
N ILE A 164 -1.61 -14.61 -0.99
CA ILE A 164 -1.95 -14.41 0.41
C ILE A 164 -3.45 -14.56 0.51
N SER A 165 -3.89 -15.59 1.22
CA SER A 165 -5.27 -15.74 1.65
C SER A 165 -5.37 -15.57 3.15
N GLY A 166 -6.58 -15.33 3.61
CA GLY A 166 -6.88 -15.21 5.02
C GLY A 166 -8.34 -14.88 5.22
N ASN A 167 -8.63 -14.35 6.40
CA ASN A 167 -9.99 -14.06 6.81
C ASN A 167 -10.27 -12.57 6.86
N VAL A 168 -11.54 -12.26 6.65
CA VAL A 168 -12.07 -10.92 6.61
C VAL A 168 -13.13 -10.83 7.68
N VAL A 169 -13.02 -9.78 8.49
CA VAL A 169 -14.05 -9.43 9.45
C VAL A 169 -14.52 -8.03 9.11
N VAL A 170 -15.80 -7.90 8.72
CA VAL A 170 -16.43 -6.61 8.43
C VAL A 170 -17.24 -6.15 9.63
N ASN A 171 -16.99 -4.93 10.08
CA ASN A 171 -17.70 -4.29 11.20
C ASN A 171 -18.07 -2.85 10.83
N GLY A 172 -19.28 -2.66 10.32
CA GLY A 172 -19.73 -1.35 9.83
C GLY A 172 -18.85 -0.89 8.67
N SER A 173 -18.19 0.27 8.83
CA SER A 173 -17.26 0.84 7.84
C SER A 173 -15.80 0.41 8.01
N GLU A 174 -15.52 -0.57 8.87
CA GLU A 174 -14.18 -1.10 9.11
C GLU A 174 -14.09 -2.54 8.61
N ILE A 175 -12.92 -2.89 8.09
CA ILE A 175 -12.58 -4.22 7.59
C ILE A 175 -11.23 -4.63 8.16
N ASP A 176 -11.20 -5.81 8.79
CA ASP A 176 -10.01 -6.43 9.34
C ASP A 176 -9.61 -7.59 8.42
N PHE A 177 -8.39 -7.55 7.88
CA PHE A 177 -7.75 -8.66 7.17
C PHE A 177 -6.88 -9.43 8.15
N ILE A 178 -7.19 -10.70 8.33
CA ILE A 178 -6.55 -11.59 9.31
C ILE A 178 -5.77 -12.65 8.54
N VAL A 179 -4.47 -12.71 8.80
CA VAL A 179 -3.58 -13.72 8.20
C VAL A 179 -2.83 -14.39 9.34
N ASP A 180 -2.91 -15.72 9.43
CA ASP A 180 -2.45 -16.45 10.63
C ASP A 180 -0.98 -16.19 11.00
N TRP A 181 -0.10 -16.01 10.01
CA TRP A 181 1.32 -15.75 10.24
C TRP A 181 1.66 -14.26 10.43
N CYS A 182 0.72 -13.36 10.13
CA CYS A 182 0.96 -11.91 10.01
C CYS A 182 0.20 -11.14 11.11
N GLY A 183 -0.94 -11.66 11.58
CA GLY A 183 -1.85 -10.97 12.48
C GLY A 183 -2.92 -10.20 11.72
N ILE A 184 -3.30 -9.03 12.25
CA ILE A 184 -4.50 -8.29 11.80
C ILE A 184 -4.10 -6.95 11.16
N GLY A 185 -4.58 -6.72 9.93
CA GLY A 185 -4.57 -5.43 9.26
C GLY A 185 -5.95 -4.80 9.27
N ARG A 186 -6.10 -3.65 9.93
CA ARG A 186 -7.38 -2.93 10.06
C ARG A 186 -7.44 -1.74 9.12
N TYR A 187 -8.56 -1.61 8.42
CA TYR A 187 -8.80 -0.55 7.44
C TYR A 187 -10.20 0.03 7.60
N ARG A 188 -10.36 1.33 7.32
CA ARG A 188 -11.66 1.90 6.97
C ARG A 188 -11.89 1.65 5.50
N TYR A 189 -13.12 1.30 5.14
CA TYR A 189 -13.51 1.20 3.75
C TYR A 189 -14.65 2.15 3.41
N THR A 190 -14.65 2.63 2.17
CA THR A 190 -15.81 3.29 1.57
C THR A 190 -16.11 2.63 0.24
N LEU A 191 -17.40 2.48 -0.04
CA LEU A 191 -17.90 1.89 -1.28
C LEU A 191 -18.73 2.94 -2.03
N THR A 192 -18.46 3.12 -3.31
CA THR A 192 -19.23 4.04 -4.17
C THR A 192 -19.32 3.44 -5.57
N GLY A 193 -20.47 2.81 -5.87
CA GLY A 193 -20.65 2.03 -7.09
C GLY A 193 -19.61 0.91 -7.17
N ASP A 194 -18.82 0.92 -8.25
CA ASP A 194 -17.76 -0.05 -8.52
C ASP A 194 -16.40 0.37 -7.95
N THR A 195 -16.36 1.35 -7.05
CA THR A 195 -15.11 1.80 -6.42
C THR A 195 -15.09 1.45 -4.93
N LEU A 196 -14.01 0.78 -4.51
CA LEU A 196 -13.68 0.49 -3.12
C LEU A 196 -12.44 1.29 -2.74
N VAL A 197 -12.52 2.07 -1.66
CA VAL A 197 -11.34 2.75 -1.10
C VAL A 197 -11.03 2.15 0.26
N LEU A 198 -9.80 1.68 0.44
CA LEU A 198 -9.28 1.17 1.71
C LEU A 198 -8.29 2.18 2.30
N SER A 199 -8.56 2.62 3.52
CA SER A 199 -7.71 3.53 4.29
C SER A 199 -7.17 2.82 5.52
N LYS A 200 -5.85 2.68 5.62
CA LYS A 200 -5.20 1.99 6.74
C LYS A 200 -5.51 2.69 8.07
N ILE A 201 -5.97 1.92 9.06
CA ILE A 201 -6.04 2.33 10.47
C ILE A 201 -4.79 1.83 11.20
N SER A 202 -4.57 0.51 11.17
CA SER A 202 -3.42 -0.17 11.76
C SER A 202 -3.05 -1.38 10.91
N SER A 203 -1.78 -1.76 10.91
CA SER A 203 -1.35 -3.02 10.32
C SER A 203 -0.14 -3.47 11.08
N ASP A 204 -0.28 -4.57 11.80
CA ASP A 204 0.80 -5.16 12.59
C ASP A 204 1.85 -5.84 11.69
N CYS A 205 1.49 -6.06 10.42
CA CYS A 205 2.15 -7.05 9.60
C CYS A 205 2.70 -6.49 8.28
N GLY A 206 2.64 -5.17 8.11
CA GLY A 206 3.28 -4.46 7.00
C GLY A 206 2.61 -4.64 5.64
N LEU A 207 1.64 -5.55 5.51
CA LEU A 207 0.78 -5.64 4.32
C LEU A 207 0.00 -4.33 4.20
N LEU A 208 0.08 -3.74 3.00
CA LEU A 208 -0.51 -2.46 2.63
C LEU A 208 -1.60 -2.73 1.60
N TYR A 209 -2.82 -2.98 2.09
CA TYR A 209 -4.03 -3.04 1.25
C TYR A 209 -4.72 -1.68 1.12
N ALA A 210 -4.09 -0.61 1.61
CA ALA A 210 -4.64 0.73 1.47
C ALA A 210 -4.50 1.19 0.02
N GLY A 211 -5.59 1.68 -0.55
CA GLY A 211 -5.64 2.07 -1.95
C GLY A 211 -7.06 2.22 -2.47
N THR A 212 -7.15 2.58 -3.74
CA THR A 212 -8.42 2.62 -4.48
C THR A 212 -8.47 1.44 -5.42
N TYR A 213 -9.58 0.73 -5.42
CA TYR A 213 -9.84 -0.44 -6.20
C TYR A 213 -11.09 -0.24 -7.05
N THR A 214 -11.07 -0.80 -8.26
CA THR A 214 -12.21 -0.86 -9.16
C THR A 214 -12.72 -2.30 -9.20
N ARG A 215 -14.03 -2.50 -9.07
CA ARG A 215 -14.68 -3.80 -9.18
C ARG A 215 -14.46 -4.35 -10.58
N LEU A 216 -13.95 -5.57 -10.66
CA LEU A 216 -13.92 -6.29 -11.93
C LEU A 216 -15.32 -6.79 -12.25
N PRO A 217 -15.74 -6.77 -13.53
CA PRO A 217 -16.98 -7.43 -13.91
C PRO A 217 -16.92 -8.87 -13.44
N ALA A 218 -18.06 -9.42 -13.02
CA ALA A 218 -18.18 -10.83 -12.68
C ALA A 218 -17.89 -11.65 -13.95
N GLY A 219 -16.60 -11.91 -14.21
CA GLY A 219 -16.16 -12.77 -15.27
C GLY A 219 -16.71 -14.14 -14.96
N VAL A 220 -17.44 -14.70 -15.92
CA VAL A 220 -17.86 -16.11 -15.93
C VAL A 220 -16.66 -16.92 -15.44
N MET A 221 -16.71 -17.42 -14.20
CA MET A 221 -15.76 -18.42 -13.74
C MET A 221 -15.99 -19.60 -14.68
N THR A 222 -15.21 -19.69 -15.76
CA THR A 222 -15.35 -20.74 -16.75
C THR A 222 -14.96 -22.02 -16.07
N ASN A 223 -15.97 -22.77 -15.63
CA ASN A 223 -15.93 -24.21 -15.46
C ASN A 223 -15.21 -24.81 -16.68
N THR A 224 -13.91 -25.02 -16.56
CA THR A 224 -13.15 -25.91 -17.44
C THR A 224 -12.95 -27.19 -16.66
N GLY A 225 -14.09 -27.83 -16.37
CA GLY A 225 -14.17 -29.26 -16.13
C GLY A 225 -14.53 -29.92 -17.45
N GLY A 226 -13.52 -30.47 -18.12
CA GLY A 226 -13.63 -31.42 -19.22
C GLY A 226 -12.72 -32.60 -18.91
#